data_AF-K9XAI4-F1
#
_entry.id   AF-K9XAI4-F1
#
_cell.length_a   1.000
_cell.length_b   1.000
_cell.length_c   1.000
_cell.angle_alpha   90.00
_cell.angle_beta   90.00
_cell.angle_gamma   90.00
#
_symmetry.space_group_name_H-M   'P 1'
#
loop_
_entity.id
_entity.type
_entity.pdbx_description
1 polymer ?
#
loop_
_entity_poly.entity_id
_entity_poly.type
_entity_poly.pdbx_seq_one_letter_code
_entity_poly.pdbx_strand_id
1 'polypeptide(L)'
;MIARQPAKSTEAKTFHPLARFVTKEAIALLLNRKPDEIYRIDCWRHVIHVVGKGISRFVSYADLPPVLGVEPPTHADECRWRKRCAVQKQKHVPKFWVDFYVQKFMQVADINNLVAWGELIGKIKQIFSLEALQTLRNAYLSANYVLQEF
;
A
#
# COMPACT_ATOMS: atom_id res chain seq x y z
N MET A 1 -15.76 28.16 -39.40
CA MET A 1 -15.55 26.95 -38.58
C MET A 1 -14.68 27.35 -37.39
N ILE A 2 -15.24 27.44 -36.19
CA ILE A 2 -14.48 27.80 -34.98
C ILE A 2 -13.99 26.49 -34.35
N ALA A 3 -12.68 26.26 -34.38
CA ALA A 3 -12.06 25.14 -33.70
C ALA A 3 -12.22 25.32 -32.19
N ARG A 4 -12.97 24.45 -31.52
CA ARG A 4 -12.97 24.34 -30.07
C ARG A 4 -11.63 23.77 -29.64
N GLN A 5 -10.76 24.62 -29.10
CA GLN A 5 -9.62 24.15 -28.32
C GLN A 5 -10.16 23.50 -27.04
N PRO A 6 -9.71 22.29 -26.66
CA PRO A 6 -10.03 21.76 -25.34
C PRO A 6 -9.36 22.65 -24.29
N ALA A 7 -10.15 23.08 -23.30
CA ALA A 7 -9.65 23.82 -22.16
C ALA A 7 -8.54 23.03 -21.47
N LYS A 8 -7.33 23.62 -21.39
CA LYS A 8 -6.27 23.14 -20.50
C LYS A 8 -6.73 23.35 -19.06
N SER A 9 -7.29 22.32 -18.45
CA SER A 9 -7.59 22.33 -17.01
C SER A 9 -6.28 22.20 -16.23
N THR A 10 -5.64 23.32 -15.92
CA THR A 10 -4.63 23.44 -14.84
C THR A 10 -5.33 23.46 -13.48
N GLU A 11 -6.12 22.43 -13.19
CA GLU A 11 -6.50 22.12 -11.82
C GLU A 11 -5.53 21.06 -11.33
N ALA A 12 -4.79 21.36 -10.26
CA ALA A 12 -4.13 20.31 -9.51
C ALA A 12 -5.23 19.34 -9.06
N LYS A 13 -5.36 18.21 -9.77
CA LYS A 13 -6.26 17.13 -9.37
C LYS A 13 -5.86 16.79 -7.94
N THR A 14 -6.67 17.22 -6.99
CA THR A 14 -6.45 16.96 -5.56
C THR A 14 -6.82 15.50 -5.35
N PHE A 15 -5.85 14.64 -5.64
CA PHE A 15 -5.95 13.22 -5.35
C PHE A 15 -6.01 13.04 -3.84
N HIS A 16 -6.68 11.98 -3.42
CA HIS A 16 -6.72 11.60 -2.02
C HIS A 16 -5.28 11.47 -1.47
N PRO A 17 -4.93 11.96 -0.27
CA PRO A 17 -3.55 11.94 0.22
C PRO A 17 -2.92 10.54 0.24
N LEU A 18 -3.72 9.52 0.54
CA LEU A 18 -3.29 8.10 0.53
C LEU A 18 -3.11 7.51 -0.87
N ALA A 19 -3.44 8.24 -1.95
CA ALA A 19 -3.24 7.78 -3.33
C ALA A 19 -1.77 7.49 -3.65
N ARG A 20 -0.84 8.15 -2.92
CA ARG A 20 0.60 7.89 -3.02
C ARG A 20 1.01 6.47 -2.63
N PHE A 21 0.16 5.74 -1.91
CA PHE A 21 0.43 4.35 -1.52
C PHE A 21 -0.16 3.32 -2.49
N VAL A 22 -0.80 3.77 -3.58
CA VAL A 22 -1.41 2.86 -4.55
C VAL A 22 -0.35 2.25 -5.44
N THR A 23 -0.17 0.94 -5.33
CA THR A 23 0.66 0.15 -6.24
C THR A 23 -0.14 -1.01 -6.81
N LYS A 24 0.29 -1.48 -8.00
CA LYS A 24 -0.36 -2.60 -8.68
C LYS A 24 -0.26 -3.88 -7.85
N GLU A 25 0.87 -4.09 -7.17
CA GLU A 25 1.12 -5.25 -6.32
C GLU A 25 0.23 -5.22 -5.08
N ALA A 26 0.08 -4.07 -4.41
CA ALA A 26 -0.76 -3.95 -3.23
C ALA A 26 -2.24 -4.17 -3.56
N ILE A 27 -2.70 -3.64 -4.70
CA ILE A 27 -4.07 -3.87 -5.19
C ILE A 27 -4.29 -5.34 -5.56
N ALA A 28 -3.33 -5.95 -6.27
CA ALA A 28 -3.41 -7.36 -6.64
C ALA A 28 -3.52 -8.25 -5.39
N LEU A 29 -2.67 -8.01 -4.39
CA LEU A 29 -2.67 -8.77 -3.14
C LEU A 29 -3.96 -8.56 -2.33
N LEU A 30 -4.43 -7.31 -2.19
CA LEU A 30 -5.69 -6.99 -1.54
C LEU A 30 -6.89 -7.74 -2.18
N LEU A 31 -6.86 -7.89 -3.50
CA LEU A 31 -7.93 -8.53 -4.27
C LEU A 31 -7.70 -10.05 -4.47
N ASN A 32 -6.63 -10.60 -3.90
CA ASN A 32 -6.19 -11.99 -4.08
C ASN A 32 -6.07 -12.38 -5.57
N ARG A 33 -5.36 -11.54 -6.33
CA ARG A 33 -5.09 -11.69 -7.77
C ARG A 33 -3.60 -11.58 -8.06
N LYS A 34 -3.20 -12.03 -9.24
CA LYS A 34 -1.85 -11.74 -9.76
C LYS A 34 -1.79 -10.30 -10.26
N PRO A 35 -0.63 -9.61 -10.18
CA PRO A 35 -0.47 -8.28 -10.77
C PRO A 35 -0.92 -8.25 -12.24
N ASP A 36 -0.56 -9.24 -13.05
CA ASP A 36 -0.92 -9.30 -14.47
C ASP A 36 -2.43 -9.41 -14.74
N GLU A 37 -3.22 -9.78 -13.74
CA GLU A 37 -4.67 -9.81 -13.81
C GLU A 37 -5.30 -8.44 -13.51
N ILE A 38 -4.51 -7.44 -13.11
CA ILE A 38 -4.97 -6.06 -12.89
C ILE A 38 -4.64 -5.23 -14.13
N TYR A 39 -5.68 -4.82 -14.84
CA TYR A 39 -5.56 -4.12 -16.13
C TYR A 39 -5.56 -2.61 -15.98
N ARG A 40 -6.36 -2.08 -15.05
CA ARG A 40 -6.50 -0.64 -14.84
C ARG A 40 -6.75 -0.31 -13.37
N ILE A 41 -6.12 0.78 -12.93
CA ILE A 41 -6.29 1.35 -11.60
C ILE A 41 -6.55 2.84 -11.78
N ASP A 42 -7.78 3.27 -11.52
CA ASP A 42 -8.18 4.67 -11.63
C ASP A 42 -8.34 5.26 -10.21
N CYS A 43 -7.42 6.15 -9.84
CA CYS A 43 -7.45 6.84 -8.55
C CYS A 43 -8.41 8.05 -8.61
N TRP A 44 -9.61 7.93 -8.05
CA TRP A 44 -10.59 9.02 -7.98
C TRP A 44 -10.50 9.75 -6.62
N ARG A 45 -11.25 10.84 -6.45
CA ARG A 45 -11.14 11.71 -5.26
C ARG A 45 -11.28 10.98 -3.91
N HIS A 46 -12.13 9.94 -3.84
CA HIS A 46 -12.45 9.25 -2.58
C HIS A 46 -12.28 7.73 -2.63
N VAL A 47 -12.07 7.16 -3.82
CA VAL A 47 -12.08 5.72 -4.05
C VAL A 47 -11.12 5.38 -5.18
N ILE A 48 -10.65 4.14 -5.18
CA ILE A 48 -9.88 3.55 -6.27
C ILE A 48 -10.82 2.65 -7.05
N HIS A 49 -10.94 2.86 -8.35
CA HIS A 49 -11.62 1.92 -9.24
C HIS A 49 -10.58 0.98 -9.85
N VAL A 50 -10.75 -0.32 -9.62
CA VAL A 50 -9.84 -1.36 -10.11
C VAL A 50 -10.60 -2.23 -11.11
N VAL A 51 -10.01 -2.39 -12.30
CA VAL A 51 -10.49 -3.31 -13.33
C VAL A 51 -9.44 -4.38 -13.56
N GLY A 52 -9.87 -5.62 -13.54
CA GLY A 52 -9.01 -6.79 -13.75
C GLY A 52 -9.77 -7.98 -14.32
N LYS A 53 -9.10 -9.11 -14.40
CA LYS A 53 -9.66 -10.35 -14.95
C LYS A 53 -10.93 -10.76 -14.18
N GLY A 54 -12.07 -10.62 -14.83
CA GLY A 54 -13.38 -10.95 -14.26
C GLY A 54 -13.78 -10.11 -13.05
N ILE A 55 -13.14 -8.95 -12.81
CA ILE A 55 -13.46 -8.08 -11.67
C ILE A 55 -13.50 -6.60 -12.07
N SER A 56 -14.46 -5.89 -11.49
CA SER A 56 -14.54 -4.43 -11.48
C SER A 56 -14.95 -4.04 -10.06
N ARG A 57 -14.04 -3.42 -9.29
CA ARG A 57 -14.24 -3.18 -7.85
C ARG A 57 -13.80 -1.79 -7.44
N PHE A 58 -14.51 -1.27 -6.45
CA PHE A 58 -14.14 -0.06 -5.74
C PHE A 58 -13.41 -0.43 -4.45
N VAL A 59 -12.27 0.21 -4.22
CA VAL A 59 -11.37 -0.02 -3.08
C VAL A 59 -11.14 1.31 -2.35
N SER A 60 -11.09 1.28 -1.01
CA SER A 60 -10.72 2.47 -0.25
C SER A 60 -9.21 2.66 -0.25
N TYR A 61 -8.74 3.89 -0.36
CA TYR A 61 -7.32 4.18 -0.16
C TYR A 61 -6.81 3.75 1.22
N ALA A 62 -7.67 3.78 2.24
CA ALA A 62 -7.32 3.35 3.59
C ALA A 62 -7.27 1.81 3.74
N ASP A 63 -7.57 1.05 2.69
CA ASP A 63 -7.33 -0.40 2.71
C ASP A 63 -5.85 -0.71 2.45
N LEU A 64 -5.08 0.19 1.83
CA LEU A 64 -3.74 -0.09 1.34
C LEU A 64 -2.62 0.22 2.35
N PRO A 65 -1.58 -0.63 2.42
CA PRO A 65 -0.39 -0.39 3.23
C PRO A 65 0.45 0.76 2.64
N PRO A 66 1.16 1.55 3.47
CA PRO A 66 2.14 2.48 2.96
C PRO A 66 3.35 1.79 2.34
N VAL A 67 3.99 2.49 1.40
CA VAL A 67 5.13 2.00 0.61
C VAL A 67 6.31 2.98 0.66
N LEU A 68 7.50 2.52 0.29
CA LEU A 68 8.68 3.36 0.09
C LEU A 68 8.63 4.13 -1.25
N GLY A 69 9.55 5.09 -1.42
CA GLY A 69 9.67 5.90 -2.64
C GLY A 69 8.64 7.03 -2.77
N VAL A 70 7.85 7.26 -1.72
CA VAL A 70 6.87 8.35 -1.62
C VAL A 70 6.96 8.99 -0.24
N GLU A 71 6.26 10.11 -0.06
CA GLU A 71 6.18 10.80 1.23
C GLU A 71 5.72 9.85 2.36
N PRO A 72 6.43 9.84 3.50
CA PRO A 72 6.16 8.90 4.57
C PRO A 72 4.75 9.06 5.16
N PRO A 73 4.24 8.04 5.86
CA PRO A 73 2.97 8.15 6.58
C PRO A 73 2.99 9.30 7.58
N THR A 74 1.90 10.06 7.61
CA THR A 74 1.65 11.09 8.62
C THR A 74 0.71 10.57 9.70
N HIS A 75 0.62 11.29 10.83
CA HIS A 75 -0.37 10.98 11.86
C HIS A 75 -1.81 10.99 11.32
N ALA A 76 -2.11 11.87 10.35
CA ALA A 76 -3.42 11.91 9.71
C ALA A 76 -3.74 10.62 8.92
N ASP A 77 -2.72 10.00 8.32
CA ASP A 77 -2.86 8.72 7.60
C ASP A 77 -3.12 7.58 8.58
N GLU A 78 -2.40 7.54 9.70
CA GLU A 78 -2.68 6.59 10.78
C GLU A 78 -4.11 6.71 11.31
N CYS A 79 -4.60 7.94 11.52
CA CYS A 79 -5.98 8.16 11.91
C CYS A 79 -6.98 7.59 10.88
N ARG A 80 -6.69 7.69 9.57
CA ARG A 80 -7.54 7.11 8.51
C ARG A 80 -7.54 5.58 8.57
N TRP A 81 -6.37 4.95 8.77
CA TRP A 81 -6.28 3.49 8.91
C TRP A 81 -7.00 2.98 10.16
N ARG A 82 -6.81 3.63 11.33
CA ARG A 82 -7.54 3.26 12.55
C ARG A 82 -9.05 3.40 12.38
N LYS A 83 -9.53 4.48 11.75
CA LYS A 83 -10.95 4.65 11.41
C LYS A 83 -11.45 3.55 10.49
N ARG A 84 -10.65 3.16 9.49
CA ARG A 84 -11.01 2.07 8.56
C ARG A 84 -11.13 0.73 9.29
N CYS A 85 -10.19 0.40 10.17
CA CYS A 85 -10.24 -0.79 11.00
C CYS A 85 -11.51 -0.80 11.87
N ALA A 86 -11.83 0.32 12.53
CA ALA A 86 -13.04 0.44 13.35
C ALA A 86 -14.33 0.22 12.52
N VAL A 87 -14.42 0.79 11.31
CA VAL A 87 -15.55 0.57 10.39
C VAL A 87 -15.66 -0.91 9.99
N GLN A 88 -14.53 -1.59 9.79
CA GLN A 88 -14.46 -3.01 9.48
C GLN A 88 -14.62 -3.91 10.72
N LYS A 89 -14.84 -3.33 11.91
CA LYS A 89 -14.89 -4.03 13.20
C LYS A 89 -13.62 -4.86 13.49
N GLN A 90 -12.49 -4.38 12.98
CA GLN A 90 -11.16 -4.95 13.21
C GLN A 90 -10.38 -4.06 14.17
N LYS A 91 -9.62 -4.67 15.08
CA LYS A 91 -8.75 -3.94 16.01
C LYS A 91 -7.43 -3.50 15.35
N HIS A 92 -7.01 -4.23 14.33
CA HIS A 92 -5.72 -4.08 13.65
C HIS A 92 -5.91 -4.07 12.14
N VAL A 93 -4.87 -3.68 11.41
CA VAL A 93 -4.88 -3.72 9.94
C VAL A 93 -5.09 -5.14 9.41
N PRO A 94 -5.65 -5.28 8.19
CA PRO A 94 -5.89 -6.58 7.58
C PRO A 94 -4.62 -7.41 7.41
N LYS A 95 -4.76 -8.74 7.48
CA LYS A 95 -3.66 -9.70 7.33
C LYS A 95 -2.82 -9.47 6.07
N PHE A 96 -3.44 -9.07 4.95
CA PHE A 96 -2.73 -8.89 3.68
C PHE A 96 -1.61 -7.82 3.76
N TRP A 97 -1.67 -6.88 4.73
CA TRP A 97 -0.56 -5.95 4.95
C TRP A 97 0.70 -6.69 5.39
N VAL A 98 0.55 -7.70 6.25
CA VAL A 98 1.67 -8.55 6.69
C VAL A 98 2.23 -9.29 5.49
N ASP A 99 1.36 -9.93 4.70
CA ASP A 99 1.77 -10.66 3.50
C ASP A 99 2.49 -9.74 2.49
N PHE A 100 2.03 -8.50 2.34
CA PHE A 100 2.65 -7.50 1.49
C PHE A 100 4.09 -7.20 1.94
N TYR A 101 4.28 -6.88 3.22
CA TYR A 101 5.61 -6.54 3.73
C TYR A 101 6.57 -7.73 3.76
N VAL A 102 6.08 -8.93 4.06
CA VAL A 102 6.87 -10.16 3.94
C VAL A 102 7.37 -10.33 2.51
N GLN A 103 6.50 -10.14 1.50
CA GLN A 103 6.92 -10.20 0.09
C GLN A 103 7.96 -9.12 -0.23
N LYS A 104 7.84 -7.91 0.31
CA LYS A 104 8.84 -6.85 0.11
C LYS A 104 10.19 -7.21 0.71
N PHE A 105 10.24 -7.78 1.91
CA PHE A 105 11.49 -8.26 2.51
C PHE A 105 12.15 -9.37 1.71
N MET A 106 11.38 -10.23 1.04
CA MET A 106 11.97 -11.30 0.21
C MET A 106 12.43 -10.81 -1.18
N GLN A 107 12.07 -9.59 -1.57
CA GLN A 107 12.38 -9.01 -2.89
C GLN A 107 13.47 -7.93 -2.84
N VAL A 108 13.90 -7.49 -1.65
CA VAL A 108 14.98 -6.51 -1.54
C VAL A 108 16.30 -7.11 -2.02
N ALA A 109 17.07 -6.31 -2.77
CA ALA A 109 18.37 -6.70 -3.30
C ALA A 109 19.54 -6.16 -2.46
N ASP A 110 19.27 -5.27 -1.51
CA ASP A 110 20.29 -4.59 -0.71
C ASP A 110 19.80 -4.28 0.71
N ILE A 111 20.75 -4.17 1.62
CA ILE A 111 20.51 -3.96 3.05
C ILE A 111 19.85 -2.60 3.33
N ASN A 112 20.20 -1.54 2.58
CA ASN A 112 19.65 -0.21 2.82
C ASN A 112 18.15 -0.19 2.56
N ASN A 113 17.70 -0.86 1.50
CA ASN A 113 16.29 -1.01 1.19
C ASN A 113 15.56 -1.86 2.23
N LEU A 114 16.19 -2.94 2.74
CA LEU A 114 15.64 -3.72 3.85
C LEU A 114 15.42 -2.85 5.09
N VAL A 115 16.43 -2.08 5.49
CA VAL A 115 16.37 -1.15 6.63
C VAL A 115 15.26 -0.13 6.43
N ALA A 116 15.15 0.49 5.24
CA ALA A 116 14.10 1.46 4.95
C ALA A 116 12.68 0.88 5.12
N TRP A 117 12.44 -0.36 4.69
CA TRP A 117 11.16 -1.03 4.92
C TRP A 117 10.93 -1.31 6.42
N GLY A 118 11.97 -1.74 7.14
CA GLY A 118 11.92 -1.93 8.59
C GLY A 118 11.56 -0.64 9.34
N GLU A 119 12.17 0.48 8.97
CA GLU A 119 11.86 1.80 9.53
C GLU A 119 10.43 2.25 9.24
N LEU A 120 9.96 2.04 8.01
CA LEU A 120 8.58 2.34 7.63
C LEU A 120 7.60 1.58 8.52
N ILE A 121 7.78 0.27 8.68
CA ILE A 121 6.95 -0.56 9.56
C ILE A 121 7.07 -0.10 11.02
N GLY A 122 8.28 0.28 11.46
CA GLY A 122 8.54 0.83 12.78
C GLY A 122 7.69 2.06 13.10
N LYS A 123 7.47 2.94 12.11
CA LYS A 123 6.60 4.13 12.24
C LYS A 123 5.13 3.75 12.43
N ILE A 124 4.65 2.74 11.70
CA ILE A 124 3.23 2.34 11.74
C ILE A 124 2.92 1.18 12.68
N LYS A 125 3.89 0.63 13.42
CA LYS A 125 3.75 -0.60 14.22
C LYS A 125 2.53 -0.66 15.14
N GLN A 126 2.04 0.49 15.60
CA GLN A 126 0.90 0.61 16.52
C GLN A 126 -0.43 0.10 15.94
N ILE A 127 -0.56 -0.01 14.62
CA ILE A 127 -1.80 -0.50 13.98
C ILE A 127 -1.81 -2.01 13.74
N PHE A 128 -0.72 -2.70 14.04
CA PHE A 128 -0.60 -4.15 13.93
C PHE A 128 -0.90 -4.85 15.26
N SER A 129 -1.30 -6.12 15.19
CA SER A 129 -1.30 -7.02 16.35
C SER A 129 0.13 -7.44 16.70
N LEU A 130 0.34 -7.91 17.93
CA LEU A 130 1.63 -8.46 18.36
C LEU A 130 2.10 -9.63 17.48
N GLU A 131 1.19 -10.54 17.12
CA GLU A 131 1.49 -11.69 16.25
C GLU A 131 2.00 -11.23 14.88
N ALA A 132 1.27 -10.32 14.22
CA ALA A 132 1.69 -9.71 12.96
C ALA A 132 3.10 -9.07 13.05
N LEU A 133 3.40 -8.35 14.14
CA LEU A 133 4.73 -7.77 14.34
C LEU A 133 5.81 -8.83 14.51
N GLN A 134 5.51 -9.95 15.16
CA GLN A 134 6.44 -11.06 15.28
C GLN A 134 6.72 -11.71 13.91
N THR A 135 5.68 -11.91 13.08
CA THR A 135 5.86 -12.40 11.71
C THR A 135 6.75 -11.47 10.89
N LEU A 136 6.50 -10.16 10.96
CA LEU A 136 7.30 -9.17 10.24
C LEU A 136 8.75 -9.14 10.73
N ARG A 137 8.98 -9.24 12.04
CA ARG A 137 10.33 -9.32 12.61
C ARG A 137 11.08 -10.56 12.14
N ASN A 138 10.42 -11.72 12.15
CA ASN A 138 11.05 -12.96 11.69
C ASN A 138 11.42 -12.87 10.20
N ALA A 139 10.51 -12.35 9.37
CA ALA A 139 10.77 -12.17 7.95
C ALA A 139 11.92 -11.18 7.67
N TYR A 140 11.98 -10.07 8.42
CA TYR A 140 13.09 -9.13 8.35
C TYR A 140 14.43 -9.80 8.69
N LEU A 141 14.49 -10.59 9.77
CA LEU A 141 15.71 -11.28 10.19
C LEU A 141 16.16 -12.31 9.15
N SER A 142 15.22 -13.06 8.57
CA SER A 142 15.52 -14.01 7.49
C SER A 142 16.08 -13.29 6.25
N ALA A 143 15.48 -12.17 5.83
CA ALA A 143 15.98 -11.40 4.70
C ALA A 143 17.37 -10.79 4.99
N ASN A 144 17.59 -10.28 6.20
CA ASN A 144 18.87 -9.71 6.60
C ASN A 144 19.98 -10.76 6.61
N TYR A 145 19.68 -11.98 7.09
CA TYR A 145 20.64 -13.08 7.06
C TYR A 145 21.06 -13.41 5.64
N VAL A 146 20.10 -13.56 4.72
CA VAL A 146 20.39 -13.83 3.30
C VAL A 146 21.26 -12.73 2.69
N LEU A 147 20.95 -11.45 2.93
CA LEU A 147 21.72 -10.33 2.36
C LEU A 147 23.11 -10.13 2.96
N GLN A 148 23.43 -10.78 4.09
CA GLN A 148 24.77 -10.70 4.70
C GLN A 148 25.69 -11.85 4.27
N GLU A 149 25.12 -12.97 3.81
CA GLU A 149 25.86 -14.15 3.33
C GLU A 149 26.26 -14.05 1.85
N PHE A 150 25.71 -13.07 1.11
CA PHE A 150 25.99 -12.79 -0.31
C PHE A 150 26.53 -11.37 -0.50
#